data_AF-A0A843FCR2-F1
#
_entry.id   AF-A0A843FCR2-F1
#
_cell.length_a   1.000
_cell.length_b   1.000
_cell.length_c   1.000
_cell.angle_alpha   90.00
_cell.angle_beta   90.00
_cell.angle_gamma   90.00
#
_symmetry.space_group_name_H-M   'P 1'
#
loop_
_entity.id
_entity.type
_entity.pdbx_description
1 polymer ?
#
loop_
_entity_poly.entity_id
_entity_poly.type
_entity_poly.pdbx_seq_one_letter_code
_entity_poly.pdbx_strand_id
1 'polypeptide(L)'
;MERKTGKNFDSETAGDIFDKLRNVEGKIKPKKEESKLKNITNLMSEAKYAEDKGNLDEAIELYKQVIFTLPDSSKAYDALANIYQKKGDIESEKDLLKKAIANCSKNEEFKKRLNEIKD
;
A
#
# COMPACT_ATOMS: atom_id res chain seq x y z
N MET A 1 -8.55 6.88 -49.42
CA MET A 1 -9.04 5.79 -48.54
C MET A 1 -8.74 6.18 -47.11
N GLU A 2 -9.73 6.77 -46.44
CA GLU A 2 -9.67 7.14 -45.03
C GLU A 2 -9.89 5.90 -44.16
N ARG A 3 -9.02 5.66 -43.17
CA ARG A 3 -9.31 4.72 -42.08
C ARG A 3 -9.88 5.50 -40.91
N LYS A 4 -11.19 5.31 -40.70
CA LYS A 4 -11.93 5.81 -39.53
C LYS A 4 -11.84 4.82 -38.37
N THR A 5 -11.85 5.41 -37.17
CA THR A 5 -12.44 4.94 -35.89
C THR A 5 -11.71 3.94 -34.99
N GLY A 6 -11.73 4.29 -33.70
CA GLY A 6 -11.50 3.41 -32.55
C GLY A 6 -10.92 4.17 -31.35
N LYS A 7 -11.57 5.24 -30.89
CA LYS A 7 -12.43 5.28 -29.68
C LYS A 7 -11.65 5.23 -28.35
N ASN A 8 -11.71 6.38 -27.68
CA ASN A 8 -11.90 6.58 -26.25
C ASN A 8 -11.04 5.76 -25.28
N PHE A 9 -10.02 6.42 -24.72
CA PHE A 9 -9.52 6.10 -23.40
C PHE A 9 -10.57 6.58 -22.38
N ASP A 10 -11.60 5.76 -22.15
CA ASP A 10 -12.57 5.98 -21.08
C ASP A 10 -11.85 5.78 -19.73
N SER A 11 -11.83 6.86 -18.94
CA SER A 11 -11.23 6.96 -17.60
C SER A 11 -12.01 6.17 -16.51
N GLU A 12 -12.77 5.15 -16.89
CA GLU A 12 -13.64 4.38 -15.99
C GLU A 12 -13.03 3.05 -15.52
N THR A 13 -11.80 2.73 -15.95
CA THR A 13 -11.16 1.43 -15.61
C THR A 13 -10.28 1.50 -14.35
N ALA A 14 -10.52 2.44 -13.43
CA ALA A 14 -9.83 2.45 -12.14
C ALA A 14 -10.59 1.65 -11.06
N GLY A 15 -11.93 1.57 -11.15
CA GLY A 15 -12.75 0.80 -10.21
C GLY A 15 -12.72 -0.70 -10.45
N ASP A 16 -12.68 -1.13 -11.72
CA ASP A 16 -12.77 -2.55 -12.10
C ASP A 16 -11.49 -3.35 -11.81
N ILE A 17 -10.34 -2.67 -11.76
CA ILE A 17 -9.06 -3.29 -11.37
C ILE A 17 -9.07 -3.69 -9.89
N PHE A 18 -9.77 -2.91 -9.05
CA PHE A 18 -9.83 -3.17 -7.61
C PHE A 18 -10.74 -4.35 -7.27
N ASP A 19 -11.83 -4.54 -8.01
CA ASP A 19 -12.75 -5.67 -7.80
C ASP A 19 -12.12 -7.01 -8.22
N LYS A 20 -11.32 -7.01 -9.31
CA LYS A 20 -10.53 -8.19 -9.72
C LYS A 20 -9.44 -8.60 -8.72
N LEU A 21 -8.95 -7.68 -7.89
CA LEU A 21 -7.97 -7.99 -6.84
C LEU A 21 -8.63 -8.45 -5.52
N ARG A 22 -9.94 -8.27 -5.36
CA ARG A 22 -10.67 -8.65 -4.14
C ARG A 22 -11.04 -10.13 -4.09
N ASN A 23 -11.18 -10.79 -5.25
CA ASN A 23 -11.63 -12.18 -5.32
C ASN A 23 -10.53 -13.24 -5.11
N VAL A 24 -9.38 -12.87 -4.53
CA VAL A 24 -8.30 -13.80 -4.12
C VAL A 24 -8.21 -13.98 -2.59
N GLU A 25 -9.26 -13.64 -1.84
CA GLU A 25 -9.41 -14.00 -0.41
C GLU A 25 -9.72 -15.50 -0.19
N GLY A 26 -8.98 -16.36 -0.89
CA GLY A 26 -9.11 -17.81 -0.87
C GLY A 26 -7.81 -18.52 -0.49
N LYS A 27 -7.48 -18.53 0.81
CA LYS A 27 -6.64 -19.58 1.44
C LYS A 27 -5.21 -19.76 0.90
N ILE A 28 -4.44 -18.69 0.74
CA ILE A 28 -2.97 -18.83 0.74
C ILE A 28 -2.49 -18.36 2.12
N LYS A 29 -2.42 -19.29 3.08
CA LYS A 29 -1.49 -19.11 4.20
C LYS A 29 -0.10 -19.22 3.58
N PRO A 30 0.73 -18.15 3.52
CA PRO A 30 2.06 -18.27 2.97
C PRO A 30 2.84 -19.26 3.84
N LYS A 31 3.10 -20.43 3.25
CA LYS A 31 3.96 -21.47 3.81
C LYS A 31 5.35 -20.85 3.95
N LYS A 32 5.78 -20.66 5.21
CA LYS A 32 7.16 -20.45 5.67
C LYS A 32 8.21 -20.44 4.56
N GLU A 33 8.50 -19.25 4.01
CA GLU A 33 9.72 -18.99 3.24
C GLU A 33 10.66 -18.17 4.15
N GLU A 34 11.45 -18.88 4.94
CA GLU A 34 12.48 -18.30 5.84
C GLU A 34 13.43 -17.37 5.06
N SER A 35 13.66 -17.66 3.77
CA SER A 35 14.42 -16.83 2.83
C SER A 35 13.71 -15.54 2.43
N LYS A 36 12.38 -15.56 2.21
CA LYS A 36 11.62 -14.31 1.95
C LYS A 36 11.55 -13.44 3.19
N LEU A 37 11.38 -14.03 4.38
CA LEU A 37 11.29 -13.28 5.63
C LEU A 37 12.59 -12.52 5.95
N LYS A 38 13.75 -13.12 5.65
CA LYS A 38 15.06 -12.45 5.73
C LYS A 38 15.13 -11.26 4.79
N ASN A 39 14.65 -11.41 3.56
CA ASN A 39 14.58 -10.32 2.59
C ASN A 39 13.62 -9.21 3.04
N ILE A 40 12.45 -9.55 3.60
CA ILE A 40 11.50 -8.55 4.12
C ILE A 40 12.06 -7.77 5.32
N THR A 41 12.80 -8.43 6.20
CA THR A 41 13.44 -7.76 7.33
C THR A 41 14.50 -6.75 6.86
N ASN A 42 15.25 -7.11 5.81
CA ASN A 42 16.20 -6.19 5.16
C ASN A 42 15.47 -5.01 4.51
N LEU A 43 14.42 -5.27 3.71
CA LEU A 43 13.62 -4.20 3.08
C LEU A 43 13.03 -3.24 4.10
N MET A 44 12.56 -3.74 5.26
CA MET A 44 12.01 -2.87 6.30
C MET A 44 13.09 -2.01 6.97
N SER A 45 14.30 -2.55 7.12
CA SER A 45 15.46 -1.80 7.65
C SER A 45 15.96 -0.75 6.65
N GLU A 46 16.01 -1.10 5.36
CA GLU A 46 16.35 -0.20 4.26
C GLU A 46 15.31 0.90 4.10
N ALA A 47 14.02 0.57 4.16
CA ALA A 47 12.94 1.56 4.11
C ALA A 47 13.07 2.59 5.22
N LYS A 48 13.34 2.12 6.44
CA LYS A 48 13.55 2.98 7.60
C LYS A 48 14.80 3.84 7.45
N TYR A 49 15.88 3.28 6.90
CA TYR A 49 17.11 4.02 6.65
C TYR A 49 16.89 5.12 5.59
N ALA A 50 16.20 4.79 4.49
CA ALA A 50 15.80 5.76 3.47
C ALA A 50 14.92 6.87 4.04
N GLU A 51 13.95 6.52 4.91
CA GLU A 51 13.11 7.49 5.62
C GLU A 51 13.94 8.44 6.50
N ASP A 52 14.90 7.92 7.27
CA ASP A 52 15.80 8.71 8.11
C ASP A 52 16.70 9.66 7.29
N LYS A 53 17.10 9.23 6.08
CA LYS A 53 17.84 10.07 5.12
C LYS A 53 16.98 11.10 4.42
N GLY A 54 15.66 11.08 4.60
CA GLY A 54 14.72 11.95 3.88
C GLY A 54 14.44 11.50 2.45
N ASN A 55 14.90 10.31 2.04
CA ASN A 55 14.60 9.69 0.76
C ASN A 55 13.20 9.06 0.81
N LEU A 56 12.17 9.91 0.95
CA LEU A 56 10.80 9.48 1.19
C LEU A 56 10.23 8.63 0.05
N ASP A 57 10.57 8.93 -1.21
CA ASP A 57 10.11 8.17 -2.38
C ASP A 57 10.65 6.73 -2.40
N GLU A 58 11.93 6.55 -2.06
CA GLU A 58 12.55 5.23 -1.93
C GLU A 58 11.95 4.45 -0.75
N ALA A 59 11.77 5.10 0.39
CA ALA A 59 11.11 4.50 1.55
C ALA A 59 9.68 4.04 1.22
N ILE A 60 8.93 4.82 0.43
CA ILE A 60 7.58 4.47 -0.03
C ILE A 60 7.60 3.16 -0.83
N GLU A 61 8.51 3.03 -1.80
CA GLU A 61 8.62 1.82 -2.62
C GLU A 61 8.96 0.59 -1.78
N LEU A 62 9.93 0.73 -0.86
CA LEU A 62 10.36 -0.35 0.02
C LEU A 62 9.23 -0.80 0.96
N TYR A 63 8.52 0.14 1.61
CA TYR A 63 7.38 -0.20 2.46
C TYR A 63 6.23 -0.84 1.68
N LYS A 64 5.97 -0.41 0.45
CA LYS A 64 4.98 -1.07 -0.44
C LYS A 64 5.34 -2.52 -0.73
N GLN A 65 6.62 -2.83 -0.97
CA GLN A 65 7.08 -4.22 -1.14
C GLN A 65 6.91 -5.05 0.13
N VAL A 66 7.18 -4.46 1.30
CA VAL A 66 6.94 -5.10 2.60
C VAL A 66 5.46 -5.41 2.75
N ILE A 67 4.57 -4.47 2.46
CA ILE A 67 3.10 -4.65 2.53
C ILE A 67 2.62 -5.71 1.54
N PHE A 68 3.16 -5.72 0.32
CA PHE A 68 2.79 -6.72 -0.69
C PHE A 68 3.11 -8.15 -0.22
N THR A 69 4.21 -8.32 0.52
CA THR A 69 4.62 -9.63 1.04
C THR A 69 3.98 -9.96 2.39
N LEU A 70 3.81 -8.95 3.25
CA LEU A 70 3.21 -9.04 4.58
C LEU A 70 2.05 -8.04 4.70
N PRO A 71 0.87 -8.37 4.16
CA PRO A 71 -0.30 -7.49 4.19
C PRO A 71 -0.87 -7.29 5.60
N ASP A 72 -0.45 -8.06 6.60
CA ASP A 72 -0.82 -7.84 8.01
C ASP A 72 0.20 -6.95 8.77
N SER A 73 1.23 -6.43 8.10
CA SER A 73 2.30 -5.66 8.73
C SER A 73 1.87 -4.25 9.13
N SER A 74 1.30 -4.09 10.33
CA SER A 74 0.89 -2.77 10.85
C SER A 74 2.04 -1.76 10.85
N LYS A 75 3.28 -2.20 11.12
CA LYS A 75 4.45 -1.30 11.13
C LYS A 75 4.74 -0.68 9.77
N ALA A 76 4.59 -1.45 8.69
CA ALA A 76 4.84 -0.95 7.34
C ALA A 76 3.73 0.01 6.89
N TYR A 77 2.47 -0.30 7.21
CA TYR A 77 1.35 0.62 6.98
C TYR A 77 1.51 1.92 7.77
N ASP A 78 1.90 1.84 9.03
CA ASP A 78 2.11 3.01 9.90
C ASP A 78 3.19 3.93 9.34
N ALA A 79 4.37 3.37 9.03
CA ALA A 79 5.48 4.15 8.50
C ALA A 79 5.13 4.79 7.16
N LEU A 80 4.50 4.04 6.25
CA LEU A 80 4.10 4.56 4.96
C LEU A 80 3.00 5.64 5.06
N ALA A 81 2.04 5.49 5.97
CA ALA A 81 1.03 6.52 6.26
C ALA A 81 1.67 7.80 6.79
N ASN A 82 2.62 7.69 7.73
CA ASN A 82 3.37 8.83 8.25
C ASN A 82 4.15 9.55 7.15
N ILE A 83 4.73 8.81 6.19
CA ILE A 83 5.41 9.41 5.05
C ILE A 83 4.42 10.17 4.15
N TYR A 84 3.26 9.59 3.84
CA TYR A 84 2.23 10.29 3.06
C TYR A 84 1.72 11.55 3.76
N GLN A 85 1.50 11.48 5.06
CA GLN A 85 1.15 12.64 5.88
C GLN A 85 2.24 13.73 5.80
N LYS A 86 3.52 13.37 5.96
CA LYS A 86 4.65 14.30 5.84
C LYS A 86 4.74 14.95 4.46
N LYS A 87 4.40 14.21 3.39
CA LYS A 87 4.33 14.74 2.02
C LYS A 87 3.09 15.59 1.76
N GLY A 88 2.09 15.58 2.66
CA GLY A 88 0.78 16.19 2.44
C GLY A 88 -0.07 15.44 1.42
N ASP A 89 0.27 14.19 1.11
CA ASP A 89 -0.46 13.36 0.15
C ASP A 89 -1.62 12.65 0.86
N ILE A 90 -2.63 13.44 1.18
CA ILE A 90 -3.77 13.02 1.99
C ILE A 90 -4.59 11.92 1.29
N GLU A 91 -4.69 11.96 -0.03
CA GLU A 91 -5.42 10.96 -0.80
C GLU A 91 -4.76 9.57 -0.70
N SER A 92 -3.43 9.49 -0.89
CA SER A 92 -2.70 8.23 -0.74
C SER A 92 -2.72 7.73 0.70
N GLU A 93 -2.65 8.63 1.68
CA GLU A 93 -2.80 8.27 3.10
C GLU A 93 -4.16 7.64 3.37
N LYS A 94 -5.27 8.26 2.92
CA LYS A 94 -6.63 7.74 3.09
C LYS A 94 -6.79 6.34 2.44
N ASP A 95 -6.30 6.15 1.22
CA ASP A 95 -6.35 4.83 0.54
C ASP A 95 -5.54 3.78 1.30
N LEU A 96 -4.34 4.14 1.76
CA LEU A 96 -3.47 3.24 2.51
C LEU A 96 -4.10 2.83 3.85
N LEU A 97 -4.66 3.78 4.59
CA LEU A 97 -5.33 3.49 5.86
C LEU A 97 -6.53 2.56 5.66
N LYS A 98 -7.32 2.75 4.60
CA LYS A 98 -8.41 1.81 4.25
C LYS A 98 -7.89 0.39 3.98
N LYS A 99 -6.78 0.27 3.23
CA LYS A 99 -6.12 -1.03 3.02
C LYS A 99 -5.62 -1.63 4.33
N ALA A 100 -5.00 -0.83 5.19
CA ALA A 100 -4.53 -1.28 6.49
C ALA A 100 -5.69 -1.81 7.36
N ILE A 101 -6.85 -1.12 7.33
CA ILE A 101 -8.04 -1.52 8.08
C ILE A 101 -8.61 -2.86 7.59
N ALA A 102 -8.55 -3.10 6.28
CA ALA A 102 -9.05 -4.32 5.66
C ALA A 102 -8.10 -5.52 5.87
N ASN A 103 -6.78 -5.29 5.86
CA ASN A 103 -5.80 -6.38 5.89
C ASN A 103 -5.21 -6.66 7.28
N CYS A 104 -5.20 -5.67 8.17
CA CYS A 104 -4.55 -5.80 9.47
C CYS A 104 -5.56 -6.02 10.60
N SER A 105 -5.23 -6.96 11.50
CA SER A 105 -6.02 -7.20 12.71
C SER A 105 -5.96 -6.04 13.73
N LYS A 106 -4.93 -5.18 13.65
CA LYS A 106 -4.77 -3.97 14.47
C LYS A 106 -5.26 -2.72 13.74
N ASN A 107 -6.56 -2.68 13.44
CA ASN A 107 -7.15 -1.62 12.61
C ASN A 107 -7.70 -0.40 13.36
N GLU A 108 -7.81 -0.46 14.69
CA GLU A 108 -8.36 0.64 15.51
C GLU A 108 -7.58 1.94 15.35
N GLU A 109 -6.24 1.86 15.34
CA GLU A 109 -5.36 3.02 15.17
C GLU A 109 -5.48 3.63 13.77
N PHE A 110 -5.55 2.79 12.74
CA PHE A 110 -5.74 3.25 11.36
C PHE A 110 -7.12 3.87 11.14
N LYS A 111 -8.17 3.34 11.77
CA LYS A 111 -9.52 3.95 11.76
C LYS A 111 -9.52 5.33 12.41
N LYS A 112 -8.83 5.47 13.54
CA LYS A 112 -8.72 6.75 14.23
C LYS A 112 -8.03 7.79 13.35
N ARG A 113 -6.87 7.45 12.78
CA ARG A 113 -6.16 8.35 11.85
C ARG A 113 -7.02 8.72 10.65
N LEU A 114 -7.72 7.76 10.05
CA LEU A 114 -8.60 8.02 8.91
C LEU A 114 -9.70 9.03 9.24
N ASN A 115 -10.24 8.99 10.46
CA ASN A 115 -11.24 9.96 10.94
C ASN A 115 -10.63 11.32 11.29
N GLU A 116 -9.35 11.38 11.67
CA GLU A 116 -8.64 12.62 12.00
C GLU A 116 -8.23 13.41 10.75
N ILE A 117 -8.07 12.74 9.61
CA ILE A 117 -7.82 13.37 8.32
C ILE A 117 -9.10 14.11 7.88
N LYS A 118 -9.08 15.44 8.01
CA LYS A 118 -10.15 16.32 7.53
C LYS A 118 -10.02 16.53 6.02
N ASP A 119 -11.16 16.60 5.33
CA ASP A 119 -11.26 17.08 3.94
C ASP A 119 -10.98 18.59 3.85
#